data_AF-A0A1H2PWF7-F1
#
_entry.id   AF-A0A1H2PWF7-F1
#
_cell.length_a   1.000
_cell.length_b   1.000
_cell.length_c   1.000
_cell.angle_alpha   90.00
_cell.angle_beta   90.00
_cell.angle_gamma   90.00
#
_symmetry.space_group_name_H-M   'P 1'
#
loop_
_entity.id
_entity.type
_entity.pdbx_description
1 polymer ?
#
loop_
_entity_poly.entity_id
_entity_poly.type
_entity_poly.pdbx_seq_one_letter_code
_entity_poly.pdbx_strand_id
1 'polypeptide(L)'
;MHFAGLDAYTAAGGGIRRNLFAEGDAGTYLADAALLGRLVRGKLDALAGDVRAEGWAWVEAVPHMSYAERQAFQNAPRQRREPNAREARRIASLQTRLDKLDAELEEAYDAEDEDKTEALQPRREQVAGELQAIEKGLRDYAPDVRAVAGAIVTLDRNGEAVIHRGLLREAEAKALRTLEKLRQGFGAGDGASDEEDHDEGEAPKPASLSDRLAQRLSAHRTAALVHGMVQTVLQTVLQADAYSDGLPLGVSLKVQDRLEGVAPDVPESSAAVALRELQEVAGEALPQDSAELFAALQAKSQDELVRLLAVCVASTVDVVTPRATQQQPGAGLAQAVGLDMAAWWKPTAEGYFRHIAKPAILEAVGVFAPLNVTRLSKLRKGDIASEAER
;
A
#
# COMPACT_ATOMS: atom_id res chain seq x y z
N MET A 1 -14.97 -2.37 28.74
CA MET A 1 -15.50 -3.53 29.52
C MET A 1 -15.35 -4.87 28.78
N HIS A 2 -15.34 -4.89 27.44
CA HIS A 2 -15.38 -6.13 26.66
C HIS A 2 -14.18 -7.07 26.85
N PHE A 3 -12.95 -6.57 26.93
CA PHE A 3 -11.78 -7.46 26.94
C PHE A 3 -11.60 -8.33 28.20
N ALA A 4 -11.65 -7.72 29.39
CA ALA A 4 -11.50 -8.46 30.65
C ALA A 4 -12.78 -9.25 31.00
N GLY A 5 -13.96 -8.73 30.65
CA GLY A 5 -15.25 -9.28 31.04
C GLY A 5 -15.64 -8.92 32.48
N LEU A 6 -16.92 -8.60 32.69
CA LEU A 6 -17.47 -8.26 34.01
C LEU A 6 -17.42 -9.44 35.00
N ASP A 7 -17.64 -10.66 34.51
CA ASP A 7 -17.62 -11.87 35.32
C ASP A 7 -16.22 -12.16 35.89
N ALA A 8 -15.18 -12.04 35.06
CA ALA A 8 -13.80 -12.23 35.50
C ALA A 8 -13.37 -11.16 36.51
N TYR A 9 -13.82 -9.92 36.33
CA TYR A 9 -13.57 -8.84 37.29
C TYR A 9 -14.28 -9.08 38.63
N THR A 10 -15.54 -9.54 38.61
CA THR A 10 -16.30 -9.86 39.82
C THR A 10 -15.71 -11.07 40.53
N ALA A 11 -15.34 -12.12 39.81
CA ALA A 11 -14.70 -13.32 40.35
C ALA A 11 -13.35 -13.02 41.02
N ALA A 12 -12.62 -12.00 40.53
CA ALA A 12 -11.39 -11.52 41.14
C ALA A 12 -11.61 -10.58 42.35
N GLY A 13 -12.85 -10.45 42.83
CA GLY A 13 -13.21 -9.63 43.98
C GLY A 13 -13.45 -8.15 43.66
N GLY A 14 -13.62 -7.81 42.38
CA GLY A 14 -13.80 -6.44 41.93
C GLY A 14 -15.15 -5.85 42.33
N GLY A 15 -15.14 -4.70 43.00
CA GLY A 15 -16.35 -3.98 43.37
C GLY A 15 -17.05 -3.35 42.16
N ILE A 16 -18.35 -3.53 42.07
CA ILE A 16 -19.22 -2.95 41.03
C ILE A 16 -20.19 -1.96 41.68
N ARG A 17 -20.30 -0.75 41.13
CA ARG A 17 -21.32 0.25 41.50
C ARG A 17 -22.26 0.43 40.32
N ARG A 18 -23.56 0.21 40.52
CA ARG A 18 -24.58 0.44 39.51
C ARG A 18 -25.31 1.74 39.80
N ASN A 19 -25.43 2.59 38.79
CA ASN A 19 -26.30 3.75 38.84
C ASN A 19 -27.75 3.27 38.78
N LEU A 20 -28.52 3.59 39.82
CA LEU A 20 -29.92 3.21 39.98
C LEU A 20 -30.85 3.79 38.90
N PHE A 21 -30.40 4.81 38.16
CA PHE A 21 -31.19 5.52 37.15
C PHE A 21 -30.81 5.20 35.71
N ALA A 22 -29.84 4.30 35.49
CA ALA A 22 -29.38 3.94 34.15
C ALA A 22 -29.96 2.57 33.72
N GLU A 23 -30.45 2.49 32.49
CA GLU A 23 -30.96 1.25 31.91
C GLU A 23 -29.82 0.38 31.35
N GLY A 24 -29.89 -0.93 31.61
CA GLY A 24 -28.92 -1.91 31.13
C GLY A 24 -27.51 -1.73 31.72
N ASP A 25 -26.48 -2.13 30.96
CA ASP A 25 -25.09 -2.10 31.40
C ASP A 25 -24.45 -0.70 31.34
N ALA A 26 -25.16 0.29 30.80
CA ALA A 26 -24.67 1.68 30.66
C ALA A 26 -24.47 2.40 32.02
N GLY A 27 -24.99 1.84 33.11
CA GLY A 27 -24.87 2.37 34.48
C GLY A 27 -23.82 1.72 35.37
N THR A 28 -23.03 0.77 34.84
CA THR A 28 -22.14 -0.06 35.66
C THR A 28 -20.74 0.53 35.73
N TYR A 29 -20.34 1.01 36.92
CA TYR A 29 -19.01 1.56 37.20
C TYR A 29 -18.17 0.55 37.99
N LEU A 30 -16.92 0.35 37.57
CA LEU A 30 -15.97 -0.50 38.26
C LEU A 30 -15.24 0.32 39.32
N ALA A 31 -15.20 -0.17 40.56
CA ALA A 31 -14.60 0.55 41.68
C ALA A 31 -13.07 0.45 41.73
N ASP A 32 -12.49 -0.59 41.14
CA ASP A 32 -11.05 -0.89 41.20
C ASP A 32 -10.43 -0.93 39.80
N ALA A 33 -9.95 0.22 39.34
CA ALA A 33 -9.25 0.34 38.07
C ALA A 33 -7.93 -0.45 38.03
N ALA A 34 -7.26 -0.63 39.18
CA ALA A 34 -6.00 -1.37 39.24
C ALA A 34 -6.21 -2.87 39.05
N LEU A 35 -7.28 -3.43 39.62
CA LEU A 35 -7.69 -4.81 39.39
C LEU A 35 -8.04 -5.05 37.92
N LEU A 36 -8.80 -4.15 37.30
CA LEU A 36 -9.10 -4.24 35.87
C LEU A 36 -7.82 -4.21 35.03
N GLY A 37 -6.89 -3.29 35.32
CA GLY A 37 -5.61 -3.21 34.64
C GLY A 37 -4.80 -4.50 34.74
N ARG A 38 -4.78 -5.14 35.92
CA ARG A 38 -4.11 -6.46 36.10
C ARG A 38 -4.75 -7.57 35.28
N LEU A 39 -6.09 -7.64 35.24
CA LEU A 39 -6.80 -8.66 34.46
C LEU A 39 -6.60 -8.48 32.96
N VAL A 40 -6.66 -7.24 32.48
CA VAL A 40 -6.37 -6.91 31.07
C VAL A 40 -4.95 -7.31 30.72
N ARG A 41 -3.97 -6.93 31.55
CA ARG A 41 -2.58 -7.26 31.32
C ARG A 41 -2.35 -8.78 31.33
N GLY A 42 -2.91 -9.51 32.29
CA GLY A 42 -2.83 -10.97 32.34
C GLY A 42 -3.41 -11.65 31.09
N LYS A 43 -4.55 -11.16 30.57
CA LYS A 43 -5.12 -11.68 29.32
C LYS A 43 -4.25 -11.35 28.09
N LEU A 44 -3.70 -10.13 28.02
CA LEU A 44 -2.79 -9.75 26.93
C LEU A 44 -1.50 -10.56 26.99
N ASP A 45 -0.96 -10.82 28.18
CA ASP A 45 0.24 -11.64 28.40
C ASP A 45 0.01 -13.10 27.98
N ALA A 46 -1.20 -13.65 28.23
CA ALA A 46 -1.58 -14.97 27.76
C ALA A 46 -1.59 -15.04 26.22
N LEU A 47 -2.23 -14.08 25.56
CA LEU A 47 -2.23 -13.97 24.09
C LEU A 47 -0.81 -13.76 23.53
N ALA A 48 0.02 -12.98 24.21
CA ALA A 48 1.43 -12.81 23.84
C ALA A 48 2.23 -14.11 24.01
N GLY A 49 1.84 -14.97 24.96
CA GLY A 49 2.37 -16.33 25.11
C GLY A 49 2.09 -17.19 23.88
N ASP A 50 0.83 -17.22 23.44
CA ASP A 50 0.41 -17.96 22.24
C ASP A 50 1.15 -17.48 20.99
N VAL A 51 1.27 -16.15 20.83
CA VAL A 51 2.02 -15.56 19.71
C VAL A 51 3.50 -15.90 19.78
N ARG A 52 4.10 -15.93 20.97
CA ARG A 52 5.53 -16.28 21.12
C ARG A 52 5.82 -17.72 20.69
N ALA A 53 4.86 -18.64 20.86
CA ALA A 53 4.97 -20.00 20.36
C ALA A 53 5.01 -20.10 18.82
N GLU A 54 4.63 -19.04 18.09
CA GLU A 54 4.73 -18.97 16.62
C GLU A 54 6.18 -18.77 16.11
N GLY A 55 7.13 -18.48 17.00
CA GLY A 55 8.56 -18.34 16.68
C GLY A 55 9.05 -16.91 16.41
N TRP A 56 8.33 -15.88 16.88
CA TRP A 56 8.76 -14.48 16.77
C TRP A 56 9.93 -14.16 17.70
N ALA A 57 10.87 -13.32 17.21
CA ALA A 57 12.06 -12.91 17.95
C ALA A 57 11.73 -12.24 19.29
N TRP A 58 10.69 -11.41 19.28
CA TRP A 58 10.17 -10.74 20.46
C TRP A 58 8.66 -10.60 20.35
N VAL A 59 7.98 -10.67 21.50
CA VAL A 59 6.55 -10.42 21.59
C VAL A 59 6.30 -9.53 22.79
N GLU A 60 5.63 -8.40 22.56
CA GLU A 60 5.27 -7.43 23.59
C GLU A 60 3.76 -7.32 23.73
N ALA A 61 3.30 -7.23 24.98
CA ALA A 61 1.89 -7.04 25.32
C ALA A 61 1.72 -5.63 25.88
N VAL A 62 1.06 -4.75 25.13
CA VAL A 62 0.90 -3.34 25.49
C VAL A 62 -0.59 -3.00 25.49
N PRO A 63 -1.18 -2.59 26.64
CA PRO A 63 -2.62 -2.32 26.71
C PRO A 63 -3.10 -1.19 25.80
N HIS A 64 -2.22 -0.25 25.49
CA HIS A 64 -2.52 0.86 24.58
C HIS A 64 -1.28 1.15 23.73
N MET A 65 -1.47 1.11 22.42
CA MET A 65 -0.46 1.49 21.45
C MET A 65 -0.95 2.71 20.69
N SER A 66 -0.18 3.80 20.77
CA SER A 66 -0.47 5.00 19.98
C SER A 66 -0.13 4.78 18.51
N TYR A 67 -0.75 5.58 17.63
CA TYR A 67 -0.42 5.54 16.20
C TYR A 67 1.05 5.89 15.95
N ALA A 68 1.63 6.83 16.71
CA ALA A 68 3.02 7.23 16.58
C ALA A 68 3.99 6.10 16.96
N GLU A 69 3.73 5.38 18.05
CA GLU A 69 4.52 4.20 18.43
C GLU A 69 4.43 3.11 17.37
N ARG A 70 3.28 2.95 16.71
CA ARG A 70 3.12 1.99 15.61
C ARG A 70 3.96 2.35 14.38
N GLN A 71 4.06 3.63 14.04
CA GLN A 71 4.87 4.10 12.91
C GLN A 71 6.38 3.98 13.15
N ALA A 72 6.82 3.80 14.39
CA ALA A 72 8.23 3.55 14.71
C ALA A 72 8.71 2.16 14.24
N PHE A 73 7.79 1.23 13.98
CA PHE A 73 8.11 -0.11 13.49
C PHE A 73 7.93 -0.20 11.97
N GLN A 74 8.88 -0.86 11.31
CA GLN A 74 8.74 -1.24 9.90
C GLN A 74 8.02 -2.58 9.79
N ASN A 75 7.29 -2.81 8.70
CA ASN A 75 6.67 -4.10 8.44
C ASN A 75 7.66 -5.04 7.76
N ALA A 76 7.79 -6.24 8.30
CA ALA A 76 8.60 -7.30 7.72
C ALA A 76 7.99 -7.82 6.41
N PRO A 77 8.83 -8.22 5.44
CA PRO A 77 8.35 -8.78 4.19
C PRO A 77 7.60 -10.09 4.42
N ARG A 78 6.51 -10.29 3.68
CA ARG A 78 5.76 -11.56 3.63
C ARG A 78 5.99 -12.19 2.27
N GLN A 79 6.31 -13.48 2.28
CA GLN A 79 6.48 -14.28 1.07
C GLN A 79 5.22 -15.11 0.83
N ARG A 80 4.90 -15.35 -0.43
CA ARG A 80 3.81 -16.26 -0.78
C ARG A 80 4.34 -17.68 -0.64
N ARG A 81 3.75 -18.48 0.25
CA ARG A 81 4.02 -19.91 0.33
C ARG A 81 3.27 -20.64 -0.78
N GLU A 82 3.76 -21.82 -1.14
CA GLU A 82 3.01 -22.71 -2.00
C GLU A 82 1.72 -23.18 -1.30
N PRO A 83 0.57 -23.14 -2.01
CA PRO A 83 -0.66 -23.73 -1.50
C PRO A 83 -0.48 -25.24 -1.34
N ASN A 84 -1.02 -25.81 -0.25
CA ASN A 84 -1.08 -27.27 -0.13
C ASN A 84 -2.10 -27.86 -1.12
N ALA A 85 -2.12 -29.18 -1.30
CA ALA A 85 -2.99 -29.83 -2.28
C ALA A 85 -4.49 -29.54 -2.08
N ARG A 86 -4.96 -29.34 -0.83
CA ARG A 86 -6.35 -29.00 -0.53
C ARG A 86 -6.65 -27.54 -0.92
N GLU A 87 -5.76 -26.63 -0.57
CA GLU A 87 -5.86 -25.21 -0.90
C GLU A 87 -5.78 -24.98 -2.40
N ALA A 88 -4.84 -25.63 -3.10
CA ALA A 88 -4.71 -25.56 -4.55
C ALA A 88 -6.00 -26.02 -5.26
N ARG A 89 -6.58 -27.15 -4.83
CA ARG A 89 -7.88 -27.62 -5.35
C ARG A 89 -9.01 -26.63 -5.05
N ARG A 90 -9.01 -26.01 -3.86
CA ARG A 90 -10.03 -25.02 -3.49
C ARG A 90 -9.89 -23.74 -4.32
N ILE A 91 -8.67 -23.25 -4.52
CA ILE A 91 -8.36 -22.10 -5.37
C ILE A 91 -8.85 -22.36 -6.79
N ALA A 92 -8.45 -23.49 -7.40
CA ALA A 92 -8.90 -23.84 -8.74
C ALA A 92 -10.43 -23.94 -8.82
N SER A 93 -11.08 -24.58 -7.84
CA SER A 93 -12.54 -24.68 -7.78
C SER A 93 -13.23 -23.31 -7.65
N LEU A 94 -12.67 -22.39 -6.87
CA LEU A 94 -13.21 -21.04 -6.70
C LEU A 94 -12.99 -20.19 -7.95
N GLN A 95 -11.83 -20.32 -8.61
CA GLN A 95 -11.55 -19.68 -9.89
C GLN A 95 -12.53 -20.14 -10.97
N THR A 96 -12.70 -21.46 -11.17
CA THR A 96 -13.68 -21.99 -12.13
C THR A 96 -15.11 -21.54 -11.82
N ARG A 97 -15.47 -21.42 -10.52
CA ARG A 97 -16.79 -20.92 -10.13
C ARG A 97 -16.93 -19.43 -10.42
N LEU A 98 -15.87 -18.65 -10.24
CA LEU A 98 -15.84 -17.23 -10.57
C LEU A 98 -15.98 -17.04 -12.09
N ASP A 99 -15.19 -17.75 -12.90
CA ASP A 99 -15.27 -17.71 -14.36
C ASP A 99 -16.68 -18.04 -14.87
N LYS A 100 -17.31 -19.05 -14.26
CA LYS A 100 -18.70 -19.41 -14.59
C LYS A 100 -19.70 -18.32 -14.21
N LEU A 101 -19.56 -17.71 -13.03
CA LEU A 101 -20.43 -16.61 -12.61
C LEU A 101 -20.23 -15.37 -13.47
N ASP A 102 -19.00 -15.13 -13.93
CA ASP A 102 -18.67 -14.01 -14.82
C ASP A 102 -19.32 -14.22 -16.20
N ALA A 103 -19.24 -15.43 -16.76
CA ALA A 103 -19.94 -15.77 -18.00
C ALA A 103 -21.48 -15.69 -17.87
N GLU A 104 -22.06 -16.16 -16.76
CA GLU A 104 -23.51 -16.05 -16.50
C GLU A 104 -23.94 -14.59 -16.31
N LEU A 105 -23.10 -13.75 -15.70
CA LEU A 105 -23.33 -12.30 -15.59
C LEU A 105 -23.27 -11.63 -16.96
N GLU A 106 -22.27 -11.94 -17.79
CA GLU A 106 -22.18 -11.44 -19.16
C GLU A 106 -23.42 -11.81 -19.99
N GLU A 107 -23.89 -13.06 -19.89
CA GLU A 107 -25.13 -13.49 -20.56
C GLU A 107 -26.36 -12.74 -20.03
N ALA A 108 -26.46 -12.53 -18.71
CA ALA A 108 -27.55 -11.75 -18.11
C ALA A 108 -27.52 -10.28 -18.57
N TYR A 109 -26.34 -9.68 -18.70
CA TYR A 109 -26.18 -8.34 -19.25
C TYR A 109 -26.59 -8.26 -20.72
N ASP A 110 -26.18 -9.23 -21.54
CA ASP A 110 -26.54 -9.29 -22.96
C ASP A 110 -28.05 -9.55 -23.18
N ALA A 111 -28.69 -10.26 -22.24
CA ALA A 111 -30.13 -10.52 -22.25
C ALA A 111 -30.96 -9.41 -21.59
N GLU A 112 -30.33 -8.35 -21.05
CA GLU A 112 -30.98 -7.28 -20.28
C GLU A 112 -31.83 -7.81 -19.09
N ASP A 113 -31.35 -8.88 -18.44
CA ASP A 113 -32.01 -9.56 -17.33
C ASP A 113 -31.51 -9.01 -15.97
N GLU A 114 -32.14 -7.94 -15.51
CA GLU A 114 -31.79 -7.24 -14.26
C GLU A 114 -31.94 -8.14 -13.03
N ASP A 115 -33.00 -8.96 -12.97
CA ASP A 115 -33.26 -9.87 -11.85
C ASP A 115 -32.14 -10.91 -11.70
N LYS A 116 -31.66 -11.49 -12.81
CA LYS A 116 -30.50 -12.41 -12.77
C LYS A 116 -29.22 -11.69 -12.40
N THR A 117 -29.02 -10.47 -12.88
CA THR A 117 -27.83 -9.68 -12.57
C THR A 117 -27.75 -9.38 -11.06
N GLU A 118 -28.85 -8.91 -10.46
CA GLU A 118 -28.94 -8.63 -9.02
C GLU A 118 -28.73 -9.91 -8.18
N ALA A 119 -29.19 -11.07 -8.66
CA ALA A 119 -28.99 -12.34 -7.98
C ALA A 119 -27.55 -12.89 -8.08
N LEU A 120 -26.85 -12.66 -9.19
CA LEU A 120 -25.53 -13.22 -9.47
C LEU A 120 -24.37 -12.38 -8.90
N GLN A 121 -24.49 -11.04 -8.88
CA GLN A 121 -23.44 -10.15 -8.38
C GLN A 121 -22.99 -10.44 -6.94
N PRO A 122 -23.89 -10.61 -5.94
CA PRO A 122 -23.49 -10.90 -4.56
C PRO A 122 -22.80 -12.26 -4.43
N ARG A 123 -23.22 -13.24 -5.23
CA ARG A 123 -22.62 -14.58 -5.24
C ARG A 123 -21.21 -14.55 -5.82
N ARG A 124 -21.00 -13.77 -6.87
CA ARG A 124 -19.68 -13.50 -7.44
C ARG A 124 -18.76 -12.85 -6.40
N GLU A 125 -19.25 -11.81 -5.72
CA GLU A 125 -18.50 -11.11 -4.68
C GLU A 125 -18.11 -12.04 -3.52
N GLN A 126 -19.02 -12.89 -3.08
CA GLN A 126 -18.74 -13.90 -2.06
C GLN A 126 -17.60 -14.84 -2.49
N VAL A 127 -17.66 -15.38 -3.72
CA VAL A 127 -16.64 -16.31 -4.24
C VAL A 127 -15.28 -15.61 -4.40
N ALA A 128 -15.27 -14.38 -4.90
CA ALA A 128 -14.05 -13.57 -5.01
C ALA A 128 -13.45 -13.27 -3.63
N GLY A 129 -14.28 -12.95 -2.63
CA GLY A 129 -13.85 -12.73 -1.26
C GLY A 129 -13.25 -13.99 -0.62
N GLU A 130 -13.85 -15.16 -0.86
CA GLU A 130 -13.31 -16.45 -0.41
C GLU A 130 -11.93 -16.73 -1.04
N LEU A 131 -11.78 -16.47 -2.34
CA LEU A 131 -10.50 -16.64 -3.05
C LEU A 131 -9.42 -15.70 -2.47
N GLN A 132 -9.75 -14.42 -2.31
CA GLN A 132 -8.85 -13.42 -1.74
C GLN A 132 -8.44 -13.77 -0.30
N ALA A 133 -9.37 -14.31 0.51
CA ALA A 133 -9.08 -14.75 1.86
C ALA A 133 -8.05 -15.88 1.89
N ILE A 134 -8.16 -16.85 0.97
CA ILE A 134 -7.17 -17.92 0.81
C ILE A 134 -5.82 -17.34 0.39
N GLU A 135 -5.78 -16.47 -0.62
CA GLU A 135 -4.54 -15.85 -1.08
C GLU A 135 -3.84 -15.01 0.01
N LYS A 136 -4.61 -14.29 0.82
CA LYS A 136 -4.09 -13.56 1.99
C LYS A 136 -3.52 -14.52 3.04
N GLY A 137 -4.12 -15.70 3.19
CA GLY A 137 -3.64 -16.79 4.05
C GLY A 137 -2.39 -17.51 3.53
N LEU A 138 -2.11 -17.43 2.22
CA LEU A 138 -0.87 -17.93 1.62
C LEU A 138 0.33 -16.98 1.81
N ARG A 139 0.10 -15.74 2.24
CA ARG A 139 1.21 -14.84 2.57
C ARG A 139 1.70 -15.16 3.98
N ASP A 140 2.96 -15.57 4.11
CA ASP A 140 3.55 -15.90 5.40
C ASP A 140 4.92 -15.25 5.58
N TYR A 141 5.42 -15.21 6.81
CA TYR A 141 6.76 -14.76 7.15
C TYR A 141 7.70 -15.94 7.11
N ALA A 142 8.80 -15.81 6.38
CA ALA A 142 9.84 -16.81 6.34
C ALA A 142 10.48 -17.00 7.73
N PRO A 143 11.02 -18.19 8.05
CA PRO A 143 11.54 -18.49 9.39
C PRO A 143 12.68 -17.55 9.84
N ASP A 144 13.54 -17.14 8.92
CA ASP A 144 14.60 -16.14 9.10
C ASP A 144 14.02 -14.76 9.45
N VAL A 145 12.93 -14.36 8.79
CA VAL A 145 12.21 -13.12 9.10
C VAL A 145 11.58 -13.19 10.48
N ARG A 146 10.95 -14.31 10.87
CA ARG A 146 10.36 -14.47 12.21
C ARG A 146 11.42 -14.45 13.32
N ALA A 147 12.63 -14.93 13.04
CA ALA A 147 13.75 -14.91 13.98
C ALA A 147 14.28 -13.49 14.27
N VAL A 148 13.91 -12.49 13.47
CA VAL A 148 14.34 -11.08 13.63
C VAL A 148 13.16 -10.16 13.96
N ALA A 149 12.02 -10.37 13.32
CA ALA A 149 10.81 -9.59 13.53
C ALA A 149 10.08 -9.99 14.81
N GLY A 150 9.28 -9.07 15.34
CA GLY A 150 8.44 -9.31 16.50
C GLY A 150 6.96 -9.10 16.25
N ALA A 151 6.22 -9.22 17.34
CA ALA A 151 4.78 -8.98 17.36
C ALA A 151 4.37 -8.17 18.59
N ILE A 152 3.34 -7.34 18.43
CA ILE A 152 2.72 -6.60 19.52
C ILE A 152 1.26 -7.04 19.65
N VAL A 153 0.87 -7.41 20.87
CA VAL A 153 -0.51 -7.65 21.26
C VAL A 153 -1.02 -6.41 21.99
N THR A 154 -2.02 -5.75 21.41
CA THR A 154 -2.61 -4.52 21.95
C THR A 154 -4.13 -4.57 21.94
N LEU A 155 -4.78 -3.63 22.61
CA LEU A 155 -6.20 -3.37 22.44
C LEU A 155 -6.42 -2.28 21.39
N ASP A 156 -7.49 -2.42 20.62
CA ASP A 156 -7.97 -1.34 19.75
C ASP A 156 -8.81 -0.32 20.52
N ARG A 157 -9.38 0.66 19.80
CA ARG A 157 -10.25 1.69 20.39
C ARG A 157 -11.56 1.15 20.95
N ASN A 158 -12.00 -0.02 20.49
CA ASN A 158 -13.21 -0.70 20.94
C ASN A 158 -12.93 -1.60 22.16
N GLY A 159 -11.66 -1.83 22.49
CA GLY A 159 -11.22 -2.72 23.55
C GLY A 159 -11.21 -4.18 23.11
N GLU A 160 -11.01 -4.47 21.83
CA GLU A 160 -10.76 -5.81 21.30
C GLU A 160 -9.26 -6.04 21.15
N ALA A 161 -8.79 -7.28 21.39
CA ALA A 161 -7.38 -7.60 21.19
C ALA A 161 -7.03 -7.66 19.70
N VAL A 162 -5.99 -6.92 19.35
CA VAL A 162 -5.39 -6.88 18.02
C VAL A 162 -3.93 -7.28 18.11
N ILE A 163 -3.51 -8.16 17.21
CA ILE A 163 -2.14 -8.66 17.14
C ILE A 163 -1.49 -8.10 15.88
N HIS A 164 -0.45 -7.30 16.06
CA HIS A 164 0.40 -6.79 14.99
C HIS A 164 1.63 -7.68 14.86
N ARG A 165 1.69 -8.49 13.80
CA ARG A 165 2.80 -9.40 13.49
C ARG A 165 3.77 -8.78 12.48
N GLY A 166 5.03 -9.22 12.51
CA GLY A 166 6.03 -8.80 11.54
C GLY A 166 6.49 -7.37 11.74
N LEU A 167 6.71 -6.95 12.98
CA LEU A 167 7.23 -5.64 13.31
C LEU A 167 8.76 -5.69 13.45
N LEU A 168 9.45 -4.81 12.73
CA LEU A 168 10.90 -4.67 12.79
C LEU A 168 11.24 -3.33 13.45
N ARG A 169 12.10 -3.38 14.47
CA ARG A 169 12.77 -2.18 14.97
C ARG A 169 13.81 -1.71 13.93
N GLU A 170 14.23 -0.45 14.00
CA GLU A 170 15.13 0.13 12.98
C GLU A 170 16.44 -0.66 12.80
N ALA A 171 17.04 -1.13 13.90
CA ALA A 171 18.26 -1.95 13.87
C ALA A 171 18.00 -3.34 13.24
N GLU A 172 16.86 -3.96 13.56
CA GLU A 172 16.43 -5.26 13.03
C GLU A 172 16.15 -5.18 11.52
N ALA A 173 15.52 -4.08 11.07
CA ALA A 173 15.28 -3.81 9.65
C ALA A 173 16.58 -3.64 8.85
N LYS A 174 17.60 -2.98 9.43
CA LYS A 174 18.93 -2.85 8.81
C LYS A 174 19.61 -4.22 8.70
N ALA A 175 19.60 -5.03 9.76
CA ALA A 175 20.20 -6.35 9.76
C ALA A 175 19.57 -7.30 8.72
N LEU A 176 18.23 -7.30 8.61
CA LEU A 176 17.53 -8.13 7.64
C LEU A 176 17.88 -7.75 6.19
N ARG A 177 17.98 -6.44 5.90
CA ARG A 177 18.41 -5.96 4.56
C ARG A 177 19.83 -6.39 4.22
N THR A 178 20.76 -6.32 5.18
CA THR A 178 22.14 -6.79 4.97
C THR A 178 22.18 -8.29 4.70
N LEU A 179 21.39 -9.09 5.44
CA LEU A 179 21.28 -10.53 5.19
C LEU A 179 20.66 -10.85 3.82
N GLU A 180 19.64 -10.11 3.38
CA GLU A 180 19.09 -10.26 2.04
C GLU A 180 20.10 -9.88 0.95
N LYS A 181 20.88 -8.80 1.14
CA LYS A 181 21.98 -8.43 0.23
C LYS A 181 23.03 -9.53 0.13
N LEU A 182 23.44 -10.12 1.27
CA LEU A 182 24.39 -11.25 1.30
C LEU A 182 23.83 -12.50 0.62
N ARG A 183 22.52 -12.76 0.75
CA ARG A 183 21.85 -13.90 0.11
C ARG A 183 21.67 -13.71 -1.40
N GLN A 184 21.54 -12.47 -1.87
CA GLN A 184 21.45 -12.13 -3.29
C GLN A 184 22.83 -11.99 -3.96
N GLY A 185 23.90 -11.76 -3.18
CA GLY A 185 25.26 -11.51 -3.65
C GLY A 185 26.21 -12.71 -3.64
N PHE A 186 25.83 -13.84 -4.23
CA PHE A 186 26.75 -14.94 -4.59
C PHE A 186 26.37 -15.58 -5.94
N GLY A 187 26.06 -14.74 -6.93
CA GLY A 187 25.82 -15.14 -8.32
C GLY A 187 26.65 -14.29 -9.28
N ALA A 188 27.88 -14.74 -9.53
CA ALA A 188 28.83 -14.31 -10.57
C ALA A 188 29.55 -12.95 -10.41
N GLY A 189 30.88 -13.01 -10.31
CA GLY A 189 31.78 -11.88 -10.54
C GLY A 189 33.00 -11.83 -9.63
N ASP A 190 33.97 -12.70 -9.90
CA ASP A 190 35.31 -12.74 -9.29
C ASP A 190 36.06 -11.39 -9.43
N GLY A 191 36.83 -11.01 -8.41
CA GLY A 191 37.54 -9.73 -8.34
C GLY A 191 38.11 -9.45 -6.96
N ALA A 192 39.08 -10.27 -6.56
CA ALA A 192 39.89 -10.11 -5.37
C ALA A 192 40.51 -8.70 -5.21
N SER A 193 40.55 -8.21 -3.97
CA SER A 193 41.68 -7.41 -3.48
C SER A 193 41.76 -7.53 -1.97
N ASP A 194 42.92 -8.01 -1.54
CA ASP A 194 43.35 -8.33 -0.18
C ASP A 194 43.25 -7.18 0.83
N GLU A 195 43.13 -7.60 2.09
CA GLU A 195 43.54 -6.86 3.28
C GLU A 195 45.01 -6.46 3.20
N GLU A 196 45.37 -5.23 3.56
CA GLU A 196 46.56 -4.96 4.37
C GLU A 196 46.57 -3.52 4.94
N ASP A 197 47.01 -3.46 6.20
CA ASP A 197 47.26 -2.29 7.06
C ASP A 197 48.14 -1.21 6.43
N HIS A 198 47.90 0.07 6.77
CA HIS A 198 48.93 0.96 7.31
C HIS A 198 48.36 2.31 7.79
N ASP A 199 48.42 2.49 9.11
CA ASP A 199 49.07 3.59 9.86
C ASP A 199 48.56 5.05 9.81
N GLU A 200 48.84 5.70 10.94
CA GLU A 200 48.26 6.88 11.55
C GLU A 200 48.41 8.20 10.77
N GLY A 201 47.28 8.90 10.63
CA GLY A 201 47.20 10.32 10.26
C GLY A 201 46.31 11.06 11.25
N GLU A 202 46.94 11.64 12.27
CA GLU A 202 46.32 12.36 13.39
C GLU A 202 45.50 13.58 12.88
N ALA A 203 44.16 13.45 12.90
CA ALA A 203 43.23 14.57 12.74
C ALA A 203 42.79 15.10 14.12
N PRO A 204 42.61 16.43 14.28
CA PRO A 204 42.53 17.06 15.59
C PRO A 204 41.30 16.59 16.36
N LYS A 205 41.51 16.06 17.57
CA LYS A 205 40.45 15.69 18.51
C LYS A 205 39.49 16.87 18.71
N PRO A 206 38.20 16.77 18.32
CA PRO A 206 37.24 17.80 18.69
C PRO A 206 37.05 17.78 20.20
N ALA A 207 37.08 18.97 20.79
CA ALA A 207 36.94 19.19 22.22
C ALA A 207 35.77 18.39 22.81
N SER A 208 36.05 17.67 23.91
CA SER A 208 35.14 16.99 24.84
C SER A 208 33.64 17.29 24.69
N LEU A 209 33.00 16.75 23.66
CA LEU A 209 31.56 16.73 23.44
C LEU A 209 31.09 15.30 23.71
N SER A 210 30.15 15.11 24.64
CA SER A 210 29.60 13.77 24.88
C SER A 210 28.80 13.29 23.67
N ASP A 211 28.83 11.99 23.39
CA ASP A 211 28.09 11.39 22.25
C ASP A 211 26.59 11.74 22.27
N ARG A 212 26.03 11.87 23.48
CA ARG A 212 24.64 12.29 23.69
C ARG A 212 24.40 13.76 23.30
N LEU A 213 25.37 14.64 23.51
CA LEU A 213 25.32 16.03 23.09
C LEU A 213 25.55 16.15 21.57
N ALA A 214 26.45 15.35 20.99
CA ALA A 214 26.63 15.24 19.55
C ALA A 214 25.35 14.74 18.85
N GLN A 215 24.68 13.72 19.40
CA GLN A 215 23.38 13.25 18.91
C GLN A 215 22.27 14.30 19.04
N ARG A 216 22.20 15.04 20.16
CA ARG A 216 21.19 16.11 20.32
C ARG A 216 21.43 17.28 19.37
N LEU A 217 22.68 17.68 19.16
CA LEU A 217 23.05 18.73 18.21
C LEU A 217 22.83 18.27 16.77
N SER A 218 23.12 17.00 16.46
CA SER A 218 22.79 16.38 15.18
C SER A 218 21.27 16.35 14.95
N ALA A 219 20.47 15.96 15.94
CA ALA A 219 19.01 15.99 15.86
C ALA A 219 18.45 17.42 15.68
N HIS A 220 19.02 18.42 16.34
CA HIS A 220 18.64 19.82 16.13
C HIS A 220 19.07 20.34 14.76
N ARG A 221 20.24 19.91 14.25
CA ARG A 221 20.69 20.18 12.89
C ARG A 221 19.79 19.52 11.86
N THR A 222 19.35 18.28 12.09
CA THR A 222 18.38 17.59 11.25
C THR A 222 17.01 18.27 11.30
N ALA A 223 16.54 18.70 12.47
CA ALA A 223 15.29 19.47 12.58
C ALA A 223 15.38 20.85 11.89
N ALA A 224 16.53 21.52 11.98
CA ALA A 224 16.80 22.79 11.28
C ALA A 224 16.92 22.59 9.76
N LEU A 225 17.51 21.48 9.30
CA LEU A 225 17.56 21.08 7.91
C LEU A 225 16.16 20.75 7.39
N VAL A 226 15.34 20.02 8.13
CA VAL A 226 13.95 19.71 7.79
C VAL A 226 13.10 20.98 7.69
N HIS A 227 13.30 21.96 8.58
CA HIS A 227 12.65 23.27 8.48
C HIS A 227 13.11 24.08 7.25
N GLY A 228 14.36 23.90 6.79
CA GLY A 228 14.87 24.49 5.56
C GLY A 228 14.51 23.72 4.28
N MET A 229 14.06 22.46 4.39
CA MET A 229 13.87 21.53 3.27
C MET A 229 12.39 21.36 2.89
N VAL A 230 11.74 22.46 2.50
CA VAL A 230 10.47 22.41 1.74
C VAL A 230 10.71 22.05 0.25
N GLN A 231 11.89 21.52 -0.13
CA GLN A 231 12.31 21.43 -1.54
C GLN A 231 13.14 20.19 -1.93
N THR A 232 12.99 19.01 -1.30
CA THR A 232 13.77 17.83 -1.73
C THR A 232 12.99 16.52 -1.64
N VAL A 233 12.18 16.26 -2.68
CA VAL A 233 11.64 14.95 -3.03
C VAL A 233 11.90 14.77 -4.53
N LEU A 234 13.10 14.28 -4.90
CA LEU A 234 13.50 14.25 -6.31
C LEU A 234 14.18 12.96 -6.79
N GLN A 235 14.71 12.13 -5.90
CA GLN A 235 15.70 11.14 -6.32
C GLN A 235 15.15 9.82 -6.86
N THR A 236 13.86 9.54 -6.74
CA THR A 236 13.32 8.19 -7.00
C THR A 236 12.51 8.05 -8.28
N VAL A 237 12.33 9.12 -9.06
CA VAL A 237 11.41 9.10 -10.22
C VAL A 237 12.10 9.40 -11.55
N LEU A 238 13.30 10.00 -11.52
CA LEU A 238 13.98 10.46 -12.74
C LEU A 238 15.04 9.47 -13.27
N GLN A 239 15.31 8.37 -12.57
CA GLN A 239 16.26 7.35 -13.04
C GLN A 239 15.69 5.95 -12.82
N ALA A 240 15.28 5.30 -13.90
CA ALA A 240 14.68 3.97 -13.88
C ALA A 240 15.67 2.84 -13.51
N ASP A 241 16.99 3.11 -13.49
CA ASP A 241 18.03 2.09 -13.26
C ASP A 241 19.02 2.41 -12.11
N ALA A 242 18.78 3.45 -11.31
CA ALA A 242 19.67 3.78 -10.19
C ALA A 242 19.22 3.06 -8.90
N TYR A 243 19.85 1.92 -8.61
CA TYR A 243 19.89 1.35 -7.25
C TYR A 243 20.45 2.41 -6.28
N SER A 244 19.59 3.02 -5.44
CA SER A 244 20.02 4.05 -4.49
C SER A 244 20.50 3.45 -3.16
N ASP A 245 21.76 3.02 -3.14
CA ASP A 245 22.57 3.05 -1.92
C ASP A 245 23.21 4.45 -1.83
N GLY A 246 22.88 5.25 -0.79
CA GLY A 246 23.73 6.39 -0.43
C GLY A 246 23.09 7.75 -0.06
N LEU A 247 21.86 7.82 0.48
CA LEU A 247 21.36 9.09 1.04
C LEU A 247 20.86 8.94 2.49
N PRO A 248 21.16 9.91 3.37
CA PRO A 248 20.72 9.89 4.78
C PRO A 248 19.23 10.27 4.97
N LEU A 249 18.43 10.29 3.91
CA LEU A 249 16.99 10.62 3.94
C LEU A 249 16.16 9.41 3.49
N GLY A 250 15.36 8.86 4.41
CA GLY A 250 14.43 7.75 4.15
C GLY A 250 13.14 8.18 3.47
N VAL A 251 13.22 8.89 2.33
CA VAL A 251 12.06 9.20 1.49
C VAL A 251 11.99 8.15 0.39
N SER A 252 11.08 7.18 0.53
CA SER A 252 10.77 6.20 -0.53
C SER A 252 9.50 6.66 -1.25
N LEU A 253 9.65 7.02 -2.53
CA LEU A 253 8.52 7.12 -3.45
C LEU A 253 8.35 5.72 -4.06
N LYS A 254 7.13 5.20 -4.03
CA LYS A 254 6.80 3.97 -4.78
C LYS A 254 6.25 4.40 -6.11
N VAL A 255 7.08 4.30 -7.15
CA VAL A 255 6.60 4.34 -8.54
C VAL A 255 5.59 3.19 -8.70
N GLN A 256 4.41 3.50 -9.22
CA GLN A 256 3.31 2.54 -9.30
C GLN A 256 3.30 1.88 -10.68
N ASP A 257 3.96 0.73 -10.80
CA ASP A 257 3.97 -0.07 -12.04
C ASP A 257 2.70 -0.92 -12.23
N ARG A 258 1.62 -0.63 -11.48
CA ARG A 258 0.41 -1.47 -11.46
C ARG A 258 -0.57 -1.18 -12.59
N LEU A 259 -0.41 -0.05 -13.29
CA LEU A 259 -1.32 0.36 -14.36
C LEU A 259 -1.30 -0.65 -15.51
N GLU A 260 -0.13 -1.18 -15.88
CA GLU A 260 0.03 -2.19 -16.93
C GLU A 260 -0.72 -3.49 -16.62
N GLY A 261 -0.81 -3.86 -15.34
CA GLY A 261 -1.55 -5.03 -14.89
C GLY A 261 -3.07 -4.86 -14.89
N VAL A 262 -3.57 -3.62 -15.00
CA VAL A 262 -5.00 -3.28 -15.02
C VAL A 262 -5.48 -2.99 -16.44
N ALA A 263 -4.66 -2.31 -17.23
CA ALA A 263 -4.93 -1.96 -18.62
C ALA A 263 -3.62 -2.11 -19.42
N PRO A 264 -3.46 -3.21 -20.19
CA PRO A 264 -2.22 -3.52 -20.92
C PRO A 264 -1.81 -2.50 -21.99
N ASP A 265 -2.75 -1.66 -22.43
CA ASP A 265 -2.59 -0.60 -23.43
C ASP A 265 -2.10 0.73 -22.84
N VAL A 266 -2.08 0.87 -21.50
CA VAL A 266 -1.63 2.11 -20.83
C VAL A 266 -0.20 2.54 -21.18
N PRO A 267 0.80 1.64 -21.31
CA PRO A 267 2.17 2.04 -21.69
C PRO A 267 2.27 2.73 -23.04
N GLU A 268 1.33 2.45 -23.95
CA GLU A 268 1.25 3.02 -25.30
C GLU A 268 0.32 4.24 -25.36
N SER A 269 -0.35 4.58 -24.26
CA SER A 269 -1.24 5.75 -24.19
C SER A 269 -0.46 7.06 -24.34
N SER A 270 -1.10 8.07 -24.94
CA SER A 270 -0.50 9.40 -25.12
C SER A 270 -0.10 10.05 -23.80
N ALA A 271 -0.84 9.78 -22.72
CA ALA A 271 -0.53 10.27 -21.38
C ALA A 271 0.74 9.61 -20.79
N ALA A 272 0.90 8.29 -20.95
CA ALA A 272 2.09 7.59 -20.49
C ALA A 272 3.35 8.00 -21.26
N VAL A 273 3.22 8.18 -22.59
CA VAL A 273 4.32 8.69 -23.44
C VAL A 273 4.71 10.10 -23.03
N ALA A 274 3.74 11.02 -22.88
CA ALA A 274 4.03 12.39 -22.46
C ALA A 274 4.69 12.46 -21.07
N LEU A 275 4.30 11.60 -20.13
CA LEU A 275 4.94 11.52 -18.82
C LEU A 275 6.39 11.02 -18.93
N ARG A 276 6.64 10.00 -19.77
CA ARG A 276 7.99 9.46 -20.01
C ARG A 276 8.90 10.51 -20.64
N GLU A 277 8.43 11.24 -21.65
CA GLU A 277 9.17 12.35 -22.25
C GLU A 277 9.52 13.43 -21.21
N LEU A 278 8.57 13.78 -20.33
CA LEU A 278 8.84 14.73 -19.24
C LEU A 278 9.87 14.21 -18.24
N GLN A 279 9.86 12.91 -17.94
CA GLN A 279 10.86 12.27 -17.07
C GLN A 279 12.24 12.22 -17.71
N GLU A 280 12.32 11.89 -19.00
CA GLU A 280 13.57 11.87 -19.76
C GLU A 280 14.20 13.26 -19.84
N VAL A 281 13.41 14.27 -20.23
CA VAL A 281 13.88 15.67 -20.29
C VAL A 281 14.32 16.17 -18.91
N ALA A 282 13.58 15.82 -17.85
CA ALA A 282 13.94 16.18 -16.48
C ALA A 282 15.20 15.43 -16.00
N GLY A 283 15.41 14.19 -16.45
CA GLY A 283 16.58 13.36 -16.13
C GLY A 283 17.85 13.82 -16.86
N GLU A 284 17.77 14.18 -18.14
CA GLU A 284 18.91 14.72 -18.92
C GLU A 284 19.45 16.03 -18.35
N ALA A 285 18.58 16.82 -17.71
CA ALA A 285 18.94 18.10 -17.08
C ALA A 285 19.62 17.95 -15.70
N LEU A 286 19.90 16.72 -15.25
CA LEU A 286 20.45 16.41 -13.93
C LEU A 286 21.74 15.57 -14.03
N PRO A 287 22.76 15.86 -13.18
CA PRO A 287 23.95 15.03 -13.10
C PRO A 287 23.64 13.60 -12.66
N GLN A 288 24.37 12.63 -13.20
CA GLN A 288 24.29 11.22 -12.77
C GLN A 288 25.04 10.95 -11.46
N ASP A 289 26.04 11.77 -11.12
CA ASP A 289 26.74 11.67 -9.84
C ASP A 289 25.88 12.21 -8.69
N SER A 290 25.61 11.35 -7.71
CA SER A 290 24.88 11.66 -6.48
C SER A 290 25.47 12.85 -5.69
N ALA A 291 26.80 13.03 -5.71
CA ALA A 291 27.46 14.13 -5.00
C ALA A 291 27.23 15.48 -5.70
N GLU A 292 27.17 15.47 -7.02
CA GLU A 292 26.95 16.66 -7.86
C GLU A 292 25.47 17.02 -7.99
N LEU A 293 24.58 16.03 -7.90
CA LEU A 293 23.14 16.20 -7.99
C LEU A 293 22.61 17.19 -6.95
N PHE A 294 23.01 17.04 -5.68
CA PHE A 294 22.51 17.94 -4.62
C PHE A 294 22.93 19.39 -4.83
N ALA A 295 24.15 19.63 -5.33
CA ALA A 295 24.64 20.95 -5.68
C ALA A 295 23.88 21.52 -6.89
N ALA A 296 23.64 20.70 -7.92
CA ALA A 296 22.86 21.10 -9.10
C ALA A 296 21.41 21.46 -8.76
N LEU A 297 20.79 20.76 -7.79
CA LEU A 297 19.46 21.09 -7.31
C LEU A 297 19.43 22.37 -6.47
N GLN A 298 20.43 22.59 -5.60
CA GLN A 298 20.53 23.85 -4.87
C GLN A 298 20.69 25.08 -5.78
N ALA A 299 21.31 24.90 -6.94
CA ALA A 299 21.54 25.98 -7.90
C ALA A 299 20.29 26.31 -8.75
N LYS A 300 19.28 25.44 -8.79
CA LYS A 300 18.04 25.65 -9.55
C LYS A 300 17.12 26.64 -8.84
N SER A 301 16.34 27.37 -9.62
CA SER A 301 15.29 28.23 -9.08
C SER A 301 14.22 27.39 -8.39
N GLN A 302 13.49 28.01 -7.44
CA GLN A 302 12.37 27.36 -6.77
C GLN A 302 11.30 26.86 -7.76
N ASP A 303 11.09 27.59 -8.85
CA ASP A 303 10.13 27.24 -9.89
C ASP A 303 10.56 25.97 -10.66
N GLU A 304 11.85 25.82 -10.95
CA GLU A 304 12.39 24.59 -11.55
C GLU A 304 12.35 23.41 -10.59
N LEU A 305 12.64 23.62 -9.30
CA LEU A 305 12.56 22.57 -8.30
C LEU A 305 11.12 22.08 -8.09
N VAL A 306 10.14 22.99 -8.10
CA VAL A 306 8.72 22.63 -8.03
C VAL A 306 8.28 21.87 -9.28
N ARG A 307 8.76 22.24 -10.47
CA ARG A 307 8.49 21.48 -11.71
C ARG A 307 9.07 20.07 -11.66
N LEU A 308 10.32 19.93 -11.24
CA LEU A 308 10.99 18.65 -11.08
C LEU A 308 10.27 17.78 -10.04
N LEU A 309 9.86 18.38 -8.91
CA LEU A 309 9.04 17.73 -7.90
C LEU A 309 7.69 17.27 -8.47
N ALA A 310 7.04 18.08 -9.29
CA ALA A 310 5.76 17.72 -9.92
C ALA A 310 5.90 16.50 -10.85
N VAL A 311 6.96 16.44 -11.66
CA VAL A 311 7.30 15.26 -12.48
C VAL A 311 7.52 14.03 -11.60
N CYS A 312 8.21 14.20 -10.47
CA CYS A 312 8.41 13.12 -9.52
C CYS A 312 7.08 12.61 -8.95
N VAL A 313 6.27 13.51 -8.40
CA VAL A 313 5.01 13.15 -7.76
C VAL A 313 4.00 12.56 -8.75
N ALA A 314 3.99 13.02 -10.01
CA ALA A 314 3.08 12.52 -11.04
C ALA A 314 3.14 10.99 -11.22
N SER A 315 4.32 10.39 -11.12
CA SER A 315 4.52 8.92 -11.22
C SER A 315 3.98 8.10 -10.03
N THR A 316 3.57 8.79 -8.96
CA THR A 316 3.12 8.18 -7.70
C THR A 316 1.63 8.32 -7.46
N VAL A 317 0.94 9.13 -8.27
CA VAL A 317 -0.51 9.36 -8.14
C VAL A 317 -1.26 8.12 -8.64
N ASP A 318 -2.04 7.52 -7.75
CA ASP A 318 -2.93 6.39 -8.06
C ASP A 318 -4.37 6.76 -7.69
N VAL A 319 -5.21 6.87 -8.71
CA VAL A 319 -6.65 7.10 -8.59
C VAL A 319 -7.44 5.98 -9.27
N VAL A 320 -6.81 4.83 -9.51
CA VAL A 320 -7.43 3.68 -10.18
C VAL A 320 -8.58 3.15 -9.34
N THR A 321 -9.74 3.00 -9.98
CA THR A 321 -10.90 2.38 -9.35
C THR A 321 -11.04 0.95 -9.87
N PRO A 322 -11.13 -0.06 -8.99
CA PRO A 322 -11.25 -1.46 -9.41
C PRO A 322 -12.65 -1.79 -9.96
N ARG A 323 -13.62 -0.89 -9.82
CA ARG A 323 -15.02 -1.02 -10.25
C ARG A 323 -15.57 0.37 -10.59
N ALA A 324 -16.59 0.44 -11.44
CA ALA A 324 -17.33 1.68 -11.67
C ALA A 324 -17.94 2.19 -10.36
N THR A 325 -17.69 3.45 -10.03
CA THR A 325 -18.10 4.08 -8.77
C THR A 325 -18.60 5.50 -9.02
N GLN A 326 -19.66 5.91 -8.31
CA GLN A 326 -20.16 7.28 -8.34
C GLN A 326 -19.19 8.26 -7.66
N GLN A 327 -18.42 7.78 -6.67
CA GLN A 327 -17.32 8.54 -6.11
C GLN A 327 -16.12 8.41 -7.02
N GLN A 328 -15.68 9.51 -7.63
CA GLN A 328 -14.46 9.55 -8.44
C GLN A 328 -13.26 9.94 -7.56
N PRO A 329 -12.41 8.98 -7.16
CA PRO A 329 -11.17 9.30 -6.47
C PRO A 329 -10.34 10.24 -7.36
N GLY A 330 -9.77 11.28 -6.78
CA GLY A 330 -9.00 12.26 -7.54
C GLY A 330 -9.82 13.34 -8.25
N ALA A 331 -11.15 13.43 -8.06
CA ALA A 331 -11.97 14.49 -8.67
C ALA A 331 -11.43 15.91 -8.41
N GLY A 332 -10.96 16.19 -7.18
CA GLY A 332 -10.34 17.48 -6.85
C GLY A 332 -9.00 17.71 -7.56
N LEU A 333 -8.23 16.65 -7.82
CA LEU A 333 -6.97 16.72 -8.57
C LEU A 333 -7.25 16.92 -10.06
N ALA A 334 -8.19 16.17 -10.63
CA ALA A 334 -8.66 16.33 -12.00
C ALA A 334 -9.15 17.76 -12.28
N GLN A 335 -9.91 18.36 -11.34
CA GLN A 335 -10.32 19.76 -11.42
C GLN A 335 -9.13 20.72 -11.35
N ALA A 336 -8.18 20.48 -10.44
CA ALA A 336 -7.02 21.35 -10.25
C ALA A 336 -6.08 21.39 -11.46
N VAL A 337 -5.93 20.26 -12.16
CA VAL A 337 -5.09 20.16 -13.37
C VAL A 337 -5.85 20.45 -14.67
N GLY A 338 -7.17 20.68 -14.58
CA GLY A 338 -8.02 20.87 -15.76
C GLY A 338 -8.03 19.64 -16.68
N LEU A 339 -8.10 18.44 -16.10
CA LEU A 339 -8.05 17.19 -16.85
C LEU A 339 -9.23 17.07 -17.82
N ASP A 340 -8.92 17.04 -19.12
CA ASP A 340 -9.85 16.67 -20.18
C ASP A 340 -9.52 15.26 -20.70
N MET A 341 -10.32 14.27 -20.28
CA MET A 341 -10.12 12.88 -20.69
C MET A 341 -10.25 12.68 -22.21
N ALA A 342 -10.98 13.53 -22.93
CA ALA A 342 -11.13 13.41 -24.39
C ALA A 342 -9.83 13.74 -25.14
N ALA A 343 -8.92 14.50 -24.51
CA ALA A 343 -7.60 14.79 -25.06
C ALA A 343 -6.62 13.62 -24.90
N TRP A 344 -6.81 12.79 -23.87
CA TRP A 344 -5.86 11.74 -23.46
C TRP A 344 -6.32 10.33 -23.80
N TRP A 345 -7.62 10.12 -24.02
CA TRP A 345 -8.18 8.82 -24.27
C TRP A 345 -9.30 8.88 -25.30
N LYS A 346 -9.36 7.87 -26.17
CA LYS A 346 -10.38 7.75 -27.21
C LYS A 346 -11.09 6.41 -27.08
N PRO A 347 -12.44 6.40 -27.11
CA PRO A 347 -13.19 5.15 -27.09
C PRO A 347 -13.00 4.40 -28.41
N THR A 348 -12.52 3.16 -28.32
CA THR A 348 -12.41 2.23 -29.47
C THR A 348 -13.47 1.15 -29.38
N ALA A 349 -13.72 0.42 -30.47
CA ALA A 349 -14.67 -0.69 -30.45
C ALA A 349 -14.23 -1.75 -29.43
N GLU A 350 -12.94 -2.08 -29.39
CA GLU A 350 -12.40 -3.08 -28.46
C GLU A 350 -12.26 -2.56 -27.03
N GLY A 351 -11.84 -1.31 -26.82
CA GLY A 351 -11.54 -0.78 -25.50
C GLY A 351 -12.73 -0.19 -24.75
N TYR A 352 -13.85 0.12 -25.43
CA TYR A 352 -15.00 0.77 -24.78
C TYR A 352 -16.35 0.26 -25.28
N PHE A 353 -16.63 0.36 -26.59
CA PHE A 353 -17.99 0.14 -27.08
C PHE A 353 -18.46 -1.32 -26.92
N ARG A 354 -17.55 -2.30 -26.95
CA ARG A 354 -17.90 -3.71 -26.63
C ARG A 354 -18.21 -3.93 -25.14
N HIS A 355 -17.75 -3.06 -24.25
CA HIS A 355 -17.88 -3.20 -22.80
C HIS A 355 -19.07 -2.45 -22.20
N ILE A 356 -19.78 -1.63 -22.99
CA ILE A 356 -20.99 -0.92 -22.55
C ILE A 356 -22.26 -1.52 -23.17
N ALA A 357 -23.42 -1.25 -22.57
CA ALA A 357 -24.70 -1.78 -23.03
C ALA A 357 -25.09 -1.19 -24.39
N LYS A 358 -25.75 -1.99 -25.23
CA LYS A 358 -26.21 -1.58 -26.58
C LYS A 358 -27.04 -0.28 -26.58
N PRO A 359 -27.96 -0.04 -25.63
CA PRO A 359 -28.68 1.23 -25.53
C PRO A 359 -27.74 2.43 -25.30
N ALA A 360 -26.71 2.29 -24.47
CA ALA A 360 -25.74 3.35 -24.18
C ALA A 360 -24.88 3.69 -25.41
N ILE A 361 -24.52 2.69 -26.22
CA ILE A 361 -23.82 2.94 -27.50
C ILE A 361 -24.73 3.73 -28.45
N LEU A 362 -26.00 3.33 -28.57
CA LEU A 362 -26.96 4.00 -29.45
C LEU A 362 -27.31 5.42 -28.99
N GLU A 363 -27.38 5.65 -27.68
CA GLU A 363 -27.53 6.98 -27.08
C GLU A 363 -26.33 7.86 -27.41
N ALA A 364 -25.10 7.36 -27.19
CA ALA A 364 -23.87 8.08 -27.52
C ALA A 364 -23.79 8.44 -29.01
N VAL A 365 -24.11 7.49 -29.89
CA VAL A 365 -24.17 7.73 -31.34
C VAL A 365 -25.30 8.70 -31.69
N GLY A 366 -26.43 8.66 -30.98
CA GLY A 366 -27.58 9.53 -31.22
C GLY A 366 -27.31 11.01 -30.99
N VAL A 367 -26.37 11.33 -30.08
CA VAL A 367 -25.93 12.72 -29.83
C VAL A 367 -25.21 13.31 -31.05
N PHE A 368 -24.47 12.50 -31.81
CA PHE A 368 -23.66 12.96 -32.95
C PHE A 368 -24.26 12.64 -34.33
N ALA A 369 -24.92 11.49 -34.47
CA ALA A 369 -25.44 10.96 -35.73
C ALA A 369 -26.86 10.36 -35.54
N PRO A 370 -27.87 11.18 -35.21
CA PRO A 370 -29.21 10.71 -34.87
C PRO A 370 -29.90 9.93 -36.00
N LEU A 371 -29.57 10.22 -37.26
CA LEU A 371 -30.12 9.54 -38.44
C LEU A 371 -29.64 8.08 -38.57
N ASN A 372 -28.50 7.74 -37.96
CA ASN A 372 -27.92 6.41 -38.04
C ASN A 372 -28.44 5.46 -36.95
N VAL A 373 -29.00 6.00 -35.86
CA VAL A 373 -29.45 5.20 -34.69
C VAL A 373 -30.46 4.13 -35.07
N THR A 374 -31.43 4.45 -35.93
CA THR A 374 -32.48 3.50 -36.36
C THR A 374 -31.96 2.37 -37.25
N ARG A 375 -30.85 2.61 -37.95
CA ARG A 375 -30.13 1.59 -38.74
C ARG A 375 -29.28 0.72 -37.82
N LEU A 376 -28.55 1.35 -36.90
CA LEU A 376 -27.61 0.69 -35.98
C LEU A 376 -28.32 -0.14 -34.93
N SER A 377 -29.51 0.25 -34.46
CA SER A 377 -30.27 -0.52 -33.48
C SER A 377 -30.63 -1.94 -33.94
N LYS A 378 -30.64 -2.19 -35.26
CA LYS A 378 -30.92 -3.50 -35.87
C LYS A 378 -29.68 -4.40 -35.96
N LEU A 379 -28.49 -3.87 -35.72
CA LEU A 379 -27.23 -4.62 -35.81
C LEU A 379 -26.89 -5.33 -34.50
N ARG A 380 -25.93 -6.26 -34.57
CA ARG A 380 -25.35 -6.92 -33.38
C ARG A 380 -24.38 -5.96 -32.69
N LYS A 381 -24.20 -6.12 -31.37
CA LYS A 381 -23.38 -5.23 -30.53
C LYS A 381 -21.96 -5.01 -31.07
N GLY A 382 -21.33 -6.06 -31.62
CA GLY A 382 -20.00 -5.96 -32.24
C GLY A 382 -19.97 -5.03 -33.46
N ASP A 383 -20.95 -5.13 -34.35
CA ASP A 383 -21.06 -4.27 -35.54
C ASP A 383 -21.42 -2.82 -35.17
N ILE A 384 -22.26 -2.65 -34.13
CA ILE A 384 -22.57 -1.33 -33.58
C ILE A 384 -21.31 -0.71 -32.97
N ALA A 385 -20.50 -1.48 -32.23
CA ALA A 385 -19.27 -1.00 -31.64
C ALA A 385 -18.25 -0.56 -32.70
N SER A 386 -18.09 -1.32 -33.79
CA SER A 386 -17.21 -0.95 -34.90
C SER A 386 -17.70 0.26 -35.69
N GLU A 387 -19.01 0.43 -35.86
CA GLU A 387 -19.53 1.65 -36.51
C GLU A 387 -19.56 2.86 -35.55
N ALA A 388 -19.64 2.65 -34.23
CA ALA A 388 -19.58 3.73 -33.24
C ALA A 388 -18.17 4.29 -33.05
N GLU A 389 -17.13 3.49 -33.31
CA GLU A 389 -15.74 3.93 -33.34
C GLU A 389 -15.41 4.79 -34.57
N ARG A 390 -16.18 4.63 -35.65
CA ARG A 390 -15.93 5.28 -36.95
C ARG A 390 -16.60 6.64 -37.04
#